data_AF-A0A7V6U1J3-F1
#
_entry.id   AF-A0A7V6U1J3-F1
#
_cell.length_a   1.000
_cell.length_b   1.000
_cell.length_c   1.000
_cell.angle_alpha   90.00
_cell.angle_beta   90.00
_cell.angle_gamma   90.00
#
_symmetry.space_group_name_H-M   'P 1'
#
loop_
_entity.id
_entity.type
_entity.pdbx_description
1 polymer ?
#
loop_
_entity_poly.entity_id
_entity_poly.type
_entity_poly.pdbx_seq_one_letter_code
_entity_poly.pdbx_strand_id
1 'polypeptide(L)'
;MSAYQKTIGRAVTLSGVGVHGGAPASATFFPADADTGIVFQRSDLKGKAPEVRAHVSQIGATDLCTSLGPKESKIDTVEHLMAAIAALGIDNLVVEVDGPEVPILDGTSARFIEAFDEAGIVTQEAKRRFIRILKTVRVEAGGSWGEFRPFAGTRFEVEIDFECPLIG
;
A
#
# COMPACT_ATOMS: atom_id res chain seq x y z
N MET A 1 8.60 15.68 -7.67
CA MET A 1 7.32 15.36 -7.00
C MET A 1 6.58 16.65 -6.70
N SER A 2 5.25 16.64 -6.73
CA SER A 2 4.43 17.81 -6.37
C SER A 2 4.68 18.23 -4.92
N ALA A 3 4.65 19.53 -4.64
CA ALA A 3 4.78 20.08 -3.28
C ALA A 3 3.48 19.97 -2.46
N TYR A 4 2.39 19.51 -3.08
CA TYR A 4 1.05 19.45 -2.50
C TYR A 4 0.56 18.01 -2.38
N GLN A 5 -0.28 17.77 -1.39
CA GLN A 5 -0.90 16.47 -1.15
C GLN A 5 -1.86 16.12 -2.28
N LYS A 6 -2.10 14.82 -2.47
CA LYS A 6 -3.06 14.31 -3.46
C LYS A 6 -4.02 13.27 -2.89
N THR A 7 -5.20 13.22 -3.49
CA THR A 7 -6.24 12.19 -3.32
C THR A 7 -6.78 11.79 -4.70
N ILE A 8 -7.60 10.74 -4.78
CA ILE A 8 -8.39 10.45 -5.99
C ILE A 8 -9.61 11.40 -6.08
N GLY A 9 -10.17 11.57 -7.29
CA GLY A 9 -11.25 12.53 -7.57
C GLY A 9 -12.65 11.98 -7.36
N ARG A 10 -12.83 10.65 -7.46
CA ARG A 10 -14.10 9.96 -7.18
C ARG A 10 -13.82 8.57 -6.63
N ALA A 11 -14.83 7.97 -6.00
CA ALA A 11 -14.71 6.59 -5.54
C ALA A 11 -14.58 5.61 -6.70
N VAL A 12 -13.83 4.53 -6.48
CA VAL A 12 -13.65 3.41 -7.42
C VAL A 12 -13.59 2.10 -6.67
N THR A 13 -14.16 1.04 -7.24
CA THR A 13 -14.16 -0.31 -6.65
C THR A 13 -13.46 -1.28 -7.58
N LEU A 14 -12.59 -2.12 -7.03
CA LEU A 14 -11.98 -3.23 -7.72
C LEU A 14 -12.33 -4.54 -7.00
N SER A 15 -12.68 -5.55 -7.79
CA SER A 15 -13.06 -6.87 -7.28
C SER A 15 -12.24 -7.96 -7.96
N GLY A 16 -11.95 -9.01 -7.21
CA GLY A 16 -11.19 -10.16 -7.68
C GLY A 16 -11.17 -11.26 -6.63
N VAL A 17 -10.01 -11.86 -6.43
CA VAL A 17 -9.78 -12.92 -5.45
C VAL A 17 -8.60 -12.56 -4.55
N GLY A 18 -8.63 -13.03 -3.30
CA GLY A 18 -7.46 -13.03 -2.43
C GLY A 18 -6.45 -14.08 -2.90
N VAL A 19 -5.16 -13.75 -2.87
CA VAL A 19 -4.08 -14.66 -3.34
C VAL A 19 -3.85 -15.82 -2.38
N HIS A 20 -4.05 -15.61 -1.08
CA HIS A 20 -3.78 -16.63 -0.07
C HIS A 20 -5.03 -17.43 0.28
N GLY A 21 -6.17 -16.74 0.47
CA GLY A 21 -7.44 -17.38 0.80
C GLY A 21 -8.20 -17.95 -0.39
N GLY A 22 -7.94 -17.47 -1.62
CA GLY A 22 -8.70 -17.84 -2.83
C GLY A 22 -10.17 -17.41 -2.81
N ALA A 23 -10.60 -16.70 -1.77
CA ALA A 23 -11.95 -16.20 -1.59
C ALA A 23 -12.18 -14.92 -2.43
N PRO A 24 -13.43 -14.61 -2.81
CA PRO A 24 -13.76 -13.31 -3.38
C PRO A 24 -13.30 -12.18 -2.46
N ALA A 25 -12.67 -11.16 -3.04
CA ALA A 25 -12.22 -9.97 -2.34
C ALA A 25 -12.59 -8.73 -3.17
N SER A 26 -13.01 -7.66 -2.49
CA SER A 26 -13.21 -6.37 -3.14
C SER A 26 -12.66 -5.23 -2.29
N ALA A 27 -12.17 -4.19 -2.95
CA ALA A 27 -11.69 -2.98 -2.32
C ALA A 27 -12.34 -1.77 -2.97
N THR A 28 -12.93 -0.90 -2.16
CA THR A 28 -13.45 0.41 -2.58
C THR A 28 -12.56 1.50 -2.03
N PHE A 29 -12.15 2.39 -2.92
CA PHE A 29 -11.23 3.48 -2.66
C PHE A 29 -12.01 4.79 -2.69
N PHE A 30 -11.90 5.60 -1.65
CA PHE A 30 -12.59 6.88 -1.52
C PHE A 30 -11.60 8.03 -1.42
N PRO A 31 -11.92 9.20 -2.03
CA PRO A 31 -11.20 10.42 -1.73
C PRO A 31 -11.18 10.71 -0.23
N ALA A 32 -10.09 11.27 0.27
CA ALA A 32 -9.97 11.63 1.68
C ALA A 32 -9.42 13.04 1.86
N ASP A 33 -9.76 13.66 2.98
CA ASP A 33 -9.30 15.02 3.32
C ASP A 33 -7.78 15.08 3.51
N ALA A 34 -7.21 16.28 3.39
CA ALA A 34 -5.79 16.49 3.62
C ALA A 34 -5.37 16.00 5.01
N ASP A 35 -4.15 15.47 5.10
CA ASP A 35 -3.55 14.88 6.30
C ASP A 35 -4.25 13.64 6.89
N THR A 36 -5.21 13.04 6.16
CA THR A 36 -5.81 11.75 6.52
C THR A 36 -4.77 10.62 6.48
N GLY A 37 -3.90 10.64 5.46
CA GLY A 37 -3.04 9.50 5.13
C GLY A 37 -3.82 8.39 4.42
N ILE A 38 -3.22 7.21 4.35
CA ILE A 38 -3.87 6.01 3.82
C ILE A 38 -4.49 5.23 4.99
N VAL A 39 -5.80 5.06 4.96
CA VAL A 39 -6.58 4.43 6.03
C VAL A 39 -7.35 3.26 5.47
N PHE A 40 -7.16 2.10 6.06
CA PHE A 40 -7.86 0.86 5.70
C PHE A 40 -9.01 0.57 6.67
N GLN A 41 -10.08 -0.01 6.16
CA GLN A 41 -11.26 -0.42 6.93
C GLN A 41 -11.81 -1.75 6.42
N ARG A 42 -12.27 -2.61 7.33
CA ARG A 42 -12.96 -3.86 7.01
C ARG A 42 -14.47 -3.62 6.91
N SER A 43 -14.99 -3.46 5.69
CA SER A 43 -16.41 -3.15 5.46
C SER A 43 -17.33 -4.33 5.78
N ASP A 44 -16.85 -5.57 5.60
CA ASP A 44 -17.55 -6.82 5.92
C ASP A 44 -17.84 -6.98 7.42
N LEU A 45 -17.04 -6.33 8.26
CA LEU A 45 -17.19 -6.33 9.72
C LEU A 45 -18.18 -5.27 10.24
N LYS A 46 -18.87 -4.53 9.36
CA LYS A 46 -19.97 -3.61 9.68
C LYS A 46 -19.66 -2.63 10.82
N GLY A 47 -18.48 -2.00 10.78
CA GLY A 47 -18.04 -1.01 11.77
C GLY A 47 -17.60 -1.60 13.10
N LYS A 48 -17.50 -2.93 13.23
CA LYS A 48 -16.95 -3.59 14.43
C LYS A 48 -15.43 -3.63 14.44
N ALA A 49 -14.81 -3.35 13.30
CA ALA A 49 -13.37 -3.27 13.17
C ALA A 49 -12.90 -1.81 13.30
N PRO A 50 -11.75 -1.56 13.96
CA PRO A 50 -11.14 -0.24 13.95
C PRO A 50 -10.65 0.12 12.54
N GLU A 51 -10.56 1.41 12.27
CA GLU A 51 -9.78 1.91 11.15
C GLU A 51 -8.29 1.64 11.37
N VAL A 52 -7.58 1.25 10.32
CA VAL A 52 -6.17 0.89 10.36
C VAL A 52 -5.38 1.83 9.45
N ARG A 53 -4.57 2.71 10.04
CA ARG A 53 -3.65 3.55 9.26
C ARG A 53 -2.54 2.70 8.66
N ALA A 54 -2.16 2.96 7.41
CA ALA A 54 -1.00 2.36 6.77
C ALA A 54 0.31 2.88 7.37
N HIS A 55 0.60 2.45 8.60
CA HIS A 55 1.72 2.90 9.40
C HIS A 55 2.51 1.69 9.92
N VAL A 56 3.82 1.83 10.07
CA VAL A 56 4.72 0.74 10.49
C VAL A 56 4.33 0.09 11.81
N SER A 57 3.69 0.85 12.73
CA SER A 57 3.20 0.33 14.00
C SER A 57 1.94 -0.56 13.87
N GLN A 58 1.32 -0.60 12.70
CA GLN A 58 0.16 -1.44 12.39
C GLN A 58 0.55 -2.69 11.62
N ILE A 59 1.84 -2.87 11.28
CA ILE A 59 2.31 -4.08 10.58
C ILE A 59 2.14 -5.29 11.50
N GLY A 60 1.42 -6.29 10.99
CA GLY A 60 1.21 -7.59 11.63
C GLY A 60 2.18 -8.63 11.08
N ALA A 61 1.63 -9.70 10.52
CA ALA A 61 2.43 -10.75 9.87
C ALA A 61 3.11 -10.22 8.60
N THR A 62 4.34 -10.71 8.37
CA THR A 62 5.15 -10.40 7.17
C THR A 62 5.53 -11.66 6.38
N ASP A 63 4.99 -12.82 6.78
CA ASP A 63 5.15 -14.07 6.05
C ASP A 63 4.27 -14.04 4.80
N LEU A 64 4.87 -14.21 3.62
CA LEU A 64 4.24 -14.22 2.29
C LEU A 64 3.62 -12.91 1.81
N CYS A 65 3.17 -12.03 2.71
CA CYS A 65 2.62 -10.72 2.37
C CYS A 65 2.81 -9.70 3.52
N THR A 66 2.49 -8.43 3.27
CA THR A 66 2.38 -7.42 4.35
C THR A 66 0.95 -7.35 4.85
N SER A 67 0.77 -7.60 6.15
CA SER A 67 -0.53 -7.48 6.83
C SER A 67 -0.61 -6.22 7.70
N LEU A 68 -1.77 -5.59 7.76
CA LEU A 68 -2.06 -4.44 8.61
C LEU A 68 -3.20 -4.72 9.62
N GLY A 69 -3.05 -4.20 10.83
CA GLY A 69 -4.09 -4.18 11.87
C GLY A 69 -4.03 -5.37 12.84
N PRO A 70 -4.92 -5.38 13.85
CA PRO A 70 -4.99 -6.45 14.83
C PRO A 70 -5.50 -7.75 14.20
N LYS A 71 -5.17 -8.89 14.81
CA LYS A 71 -5.44 -10.24 14.27
C LYS A 71 -6.91 -10.45 13.86
N GLU A 72 -7.84 -9.89 14.62
CA GLU A 72 -9.29 -10.06 14.46
C GLU A 72 -9.86 -9.29 13.27
N SER A 73 -9.16 -8.24 12.80
CA SER A 73 -9.61 -7.38 11.71
C SER A 73 -8.49 -7.03 10.74
N LYS A 74 -7.51 -7.93 10.63
CA LYS A 74 -6.34 -7.72 9.76
C LYS A 74 -6.76 -7.61 8.30
N ILE A 75 -5.92 -6.92 7.54
CA ILE A 75 -6.01 -6.78 6.10
C ILE A 75 -4.66 -7.19 5.52
N ASP A 76 -4.65 -8.27 4.76
CA ASP A 76 -3.46 -8.85 4.15
C ASP A 76 -3.25 -8.34 2.72
N THR A 77 -2.02 -8.53 2.21
CA THR A 77 -1.64 -8.31 0.80
C THR A 77 -1.76 -6.84 0.36
N VAL A 78 -1.38 -5.90 1.24
CA VAL A 78 -1.52 -4.46 0.96
C VAL A 78 -0.43 -3.90 0.04
N GLU A 79 0.69 -4.62 -0.14
CA GLU A 79 1.93 -4.12 -0.74
C GLU A 79 1.79 -3.66 -2.20
N HIS A 80 1.05 -4.38 -3.05
CA HIS A 80 0.88 -4.00 -4.46
C HIS A 80 0.02 -2.74 -4.62
N LEU A 81 -1.01 -2.61 -3.78
CA LEU A 81 -1.83 -1.41 -3.68
C LEU A 81 -0.98 -0.23 -3.16
N MET A 82 -0.21 -0.44 -2.09
CA MET A 82 0.67 0.60 -1.53
C MET A 82 1.74 1.05 -2.53
N ALA A 83 2.26 0.14 -3.37
CA ALA A 83 3.16 0.47 -4.46
C ALA A 83 2.50 1.37 -5.52
N ALA A 84 1.25 1.09 -5.91
CA ALA A 84 0.48 1.93 -6.82
C ALA A 84 0.22 3.34 -6.24
N ILE A 85 -0.22 3.41 -4.98
CA ILE A 85 -0.43 4.66 -4.24
C ILE A 85 0.86 5.50 -4.20
N ALA A 86 1.99 4.86 -3.87
CA ALA A 86 3.29 5.52 -3.82
C ALA A 86 3.75 6.02 -5.20
N ALA A 87 3.57 5.22 -6.25
CA ALA A 87 3.95 5.57 -7.62
C ALA A 87 3.19 6.79 -8.14
N LEU A 88 1.88 6.87 -7.88
CA LEU A 88 1.04 8.01 -8.26
C LEU A 88 1.17 9.21 -7.31
N GLY A 89 1.79 8.98 -6.15
CA GLY A 89 2.01 9.98 -5.13
C GLY A 89 0.71 10.45 -4.49
N ILE A 90 -0.24 9.52 -4.29
CA ILE A 90 -1.46 9.74 -3.52
C ILE A 90 -1.09 9.75 -2.03
N ASP A 91 -1.53 10.77 -1.31
CA ASP A 91 -1.22 10.97 0.10
C ASP A 91 -2.41 10.61 1.01
N ASN A 92 -3.63 10.86 0.53
CA ASN A 92 -4.85 10.69 1.31
C ASN A 92 -5.81 9.76 0.56
N LEU A 93 -6.21 8.67 1.21
CA LEU A 93 -7.13 7.68 0.65
C LEU A 93 -7.77 6.85 1.76
N VAL A 94 -9.08 6.66 1.71
CA VAL A 94 -9.76 5.64 2.52
C VAL A 94 -9.97 4.40 1.66
N VAL A 95 -9.58 3.24 2.19
CA VAL A 95 -9.64 1.94 1.54
C VAL A 95 -10.56 1.03 2.34
N GLU A 96 -11.77 0.79 1.83
CA GLU A 96 -12.68 -0.20 2.39
C GLU A 96 -12.46 -1.54 1.72
N VAL A 97 -12.20 -2.59 2.50
CA VAL A 97 -11.97 -3.95 2.03
C VAL A 97 -13.09 -4.86 2.52
N ASP A 98 -13.73 -5.55 1.57
CA ASP A 98 -14.68 -6.64 1.83
C ASP A 98 -13.91 -7.96 1.81
N GLY A 99 -13.66 -8.48 3.01
CA GLY A 99 -12.84 -9.67 3.25
C GLY A 99 -11.48 -9.35 3.87
N PRO A 100 -10.68 -10.38 4.21
CA PRO A 100 -9.43 -10.20 4.95
C PRO A 100 -8.23 -9.81 4.07
N GLU A 101 -8.38 -9.73 2.74
CA GLU A 101 -7.30 -9.46 1.80
C GLU A 101 -7.69 -8.38 0.79
N VAL A 102 -6.71 -7.56 0.38
CA VAL A 102 -6.84 -6.76 -0.84
C VAL A 102 -6.84 -7.72 -2.05
N PRO A 103 -7.72 -7.54 -3.07
CA PRO A 103 -7.75 -8.43 -4.21
C PRO A 103 -6.42 -8.41 -4.99
N ILE A 104 -5.94 -9.59 -5.41
CA ILE A 104 -4.65 -9.73 -6.11
C ILE A 104 -4.68 -9.20 -7.54
N LEU A 105 -5.86 -9.16 -8.15
CA LEU A 105 -6.08 -8.75 -9.54
C LEU A 105 -5.21 -9.57 -10.51
N ASP A 106 -4.28 -8.93 -11.22
CA ASP A 106 -3.34 -9.59 -12.12
C ASP A 106 -1.96 -9.86 -11.49
N GLY A 107 -1.84 -9.69 -10.16
CA GLY A 107 -0.59 -9.87 -9.43
C GLY A 107 0.37 -8.69 -9.53
N THR A 108 -0.03 -7.58 -10.15
CA THR A 108 0.78 -6.36 -10.28
C THR A 108 0.07 -5.13 -9.71
N SER A 109 0.74 -3.97 -9.74
CA SER A 109 0.14 -2.68 -9.40
C SER A 109 -0.64 -2.04 -10.57
N ALA A 110 -0.60 -2.60 -11.78
CA ALA A 110 -1.10 -1.96 -12.99
C ALA A 110 -2.60 -1.62 -12.90
N ARG A 111 -3.42 -2.57 -12.42
CA ARG A 111 -4.87 -2.38 -12.30
C ARG A 111 -5.27 -1.34 -11.27
N PHE A 112 -4.51 -1.19 -10.19
CA PHE A 112 -4.72 -0.11 -9.23
C PHE A 112 -4.38 1.25 -9.86
N ILE A 113 -3.27 1.32 -10.60
CA ILE A 113 -2.84 2.54 -11.28
C ILE A 113 -3.89 2.98 -12.31
N GLU A 114 -4.32 2.07 -13.20
CA GLU A 114 -5.36 2.31 -14.19
C GLU A 114 -6.64 2.86 -13.54
N ALA A 115 -7.11 2.19 -12.48
CA ALA A 115 -8.33 2.61 -11.77
C ALA A 115 -8.20 3.99 -11.12
N PHE A 116 -7.04 4.33 -10.55
CA PHE A 116 -6.81 5.64 -9.93
C PHE A 116 -6.63 6.76 -10.96
N ASP A 117 -5.99 6.48 -12.09
CA ASP A 117 -5.92 7.42 -13.20
C ASP A 117 -7.32 7.71 -13.79
N GLU A 118 -8.15 6.67 -13.97
CA GLU A 118 -9.55 6.81 -14.40
C GLU A 118 -10.46 7.51 -13.37
N ALA A 119 -10.19 7.32 -12.08
CA ALA A 119 -10.86 8.06 -11.01
C ALA A 119 -10.42 9.54 -10.97
N GLY A 120 -9.32 9.86 -11.62
CA GLY A 120 -8.68 11.17 -11.61
C GLY A 120 -7.91 11.40 -10.31
N ILE A 121 -6.79 12.12 -10.40
CA ILE A 121 -5.98 12.49 -9.24
C ILE A 121 -6.13 13.98 -8.98
N VAL A 122 -6.54 14.33 -7.76
CA VAL A 122 -6.82 15.69 -7.33
C VAL A 122 -5.74 16.16 -6.37
N THR A 123 -5.22 17.36 -6.62
CA THR A 123 -4.29 18.04 -5.71
C THR A 123 -5.07 18.79 -4.63
N GLN A 124 -4.64 18.66 -3.38
CA GLN A 124 -5.23 19.35 -2.23
C GLN A 124 -4.36 20.54 -1.82
N GLU A 125 -4.97 21.61 -1.30
CA GLU A 125 -4.26 22.83 -0.85
C GLU A 125 -3.48 22.64 0.47
N ALA A 126 -2.89 21.46 0.68
CA ALA A 126 -2.04 21.13 1.82
C ALA A 126 -0.64 20.74 1.33
N LYS A 127 0.39 21.15 2.08
CA LYS A 127 1.77 20.80 1.72
C LYS A 127 2.03 19.32 1.97
N ARG A 128 2.70 18.68 1.01
CA ARG A 128 3.14 17.29 1.14
C ARG A 128 4.37 17.22 2.04
N ARG A 129 4.39 16.24 2.94
CA ARG A 129 5.54 15.94 3.80
C ARG A 129 6.35 14.79 3.19
N PHE A 130 7.67 14.90 3.29
CA PHE A 130 8.60 13.89 2.79
C PHE A 130 9.55 13.46 3.90
N ILE A 131 9.93 12.18 3.89
CA ILE A 131 10.99 11.67 4.74
C ILE A 131 12.30 11.76 3.96
N ARG A 132 13.24 12.58 4.45
CA ARG A 132 14.58 12.70 3.87
C ARG A 132 15.57 11.87 4.68
N ILE A 133 16.25 10.93 4.03
CA ILE A 133 17.32 10.14 4.64
C ILE A 133 18.54 11.04 4.83
N LEU A 134 18.95 11.25 6.09
CA LEU A 134 20.08 12.13 6.45
C LEU A 134 21.38 11.37 6.67
N LYS A 135 21.29 10.10 7.05
CA LYS A 135 22.41 9.20 7.34
C LYS A 135 22.06 7.81 6.87
N THR A 136 23.09 7.03 6.52
CA THR A 136 22.88 5.63 6.14
C THR A 136 22.34 4.84 7.34
N VAL A 137 21.31 4.03 7.09
CA VAL A 137 20.74 3.09 8.05
C VAL A 137 20.64 1.75 7.35
N ARG A 138 21.22 0.72 7.96
CA ARG A 138 21.25 -0.64 7.42
C ARG A 138 20.76 -1.62 8.47
N VAL A 139 19.95 -2.57 8.04
CA VAL A 139 19.50 -3.72 8.84
C VAL A 139 19.89 -5.00 8.11
N GLU A 140 20.32 -6.00 8.86
CA GLU A 140 20.74 -7.31 8.36
C GLU A 140 19.98 -8.39 9.12
N ALA A 141 19.53 -9.42 8.42
CA ALA A 141 18.83 -10.56 8.99
C ALA A 141 19.14 -11.82 8.16
N GLY A 142 19.81 -12.80 8.78
CA GLY A 142 20.27 -13.99 8.06
C GLY A 142 21.23 -13.62 6.92
N GLY A 143 20.92 -14.06 5.70
CA GLY A 143 21.68 -13.73 4.48
C GLY A 143 21.21 -12.45 3.77
N SER A 144 20.19 -11.77 4.29
CA SER A 144 19.56 -10.62 3.62
C SER A 144 19.82 -9.31 4.34
N TRP A 145 19.74 -8.20 3.62
CA TRP A 145 19.88 -6.85 4.19
C TRP A 145 18.99 -5.83 3.48
N GLY A 146 18.67 -4.75 4.20
CA GLY A 146 18.01 -3.56 3.65
C GLY A 146 18.75 -2.30 4.10
N GLU A 147 18.94 -1.34 3.19
CA GLU A 147 19.70 -0.12 3.46
C GLU A 147 19.00 1.13 2.89
N PHE A 148 18.91 2.16 3.71
CA PHE A 148 18.63 3.52 3.25
C PHE A 148 19.93 4.33 3.22
N ARG A 149 20.19 5.02 2.11
CA ARG A 149 21.33 5.94 1.95
C ARG A 149 20.84 7.36 1.65
N PRO A 150 21.53 8.40 2.12
CA PRO A 150 21.24 9.77 1.72
C PRO A 150 21.34 9.92 0.20
N PHE A 151 20.26 10.40 -0.43
CA PHE A 151 20.19 10.60 -1.87
C PHE A 151 19.28 11.78 -2.22
N ALA A 152 19.65 12.55 -3.25
CA ALA A 152 18.86 13.69 -3.73
C ALA A 152 17.78 13.22 -4.71
N GLY A 153 16.81 12.47 -4.20
CA GLY A 153 15.72 11.88 -4.98
C GLY A 153 15.25 10.57 -4.38
N THR A 154 14.61 9.74 -5.20
CA THR A 154 14.21 8.38 -4.84
C THR A 154 14.82 7.41 -5.84
N ARG A 155 15.53 6.40 -5.33
CA ARG A 155 16.13 5.31 -6.11
C ARG A 155 15.95 4.03 -5.31
N PHE A 156 15.55 2.97 -6.00
CA PHE A 156 15.46 1.63 -5.44
C PHE A 156 16.51 0.75 -6.13
N GLU A 157 17.25 -0.02 -5.35
CA GLU A 157 18.14 -1.07 -5.82
C GLU A 157 17.69 -2.34 -5.13
N VAL A 158 17.43 -3.38 -5.91
CA VAL A 158 16.94 -4.67 -5.43
C VAL A 158 17.76 -5.74 -6.10
N GLU A 159 18.31 -6.64 -5.29
CA GLU A 159 19.01 -7.83 -5.71
C GLU A 159 18.24 -9.04 -5.20
N ILE A 160 18.09 -10.05 -6.06
CA ILE A 160 17.48 -11.32 -5.71
C ILE A 160 18.49 -12.44 -5.95
N ASP A 161 18.52 -13.42 -5.07
CA ASP A 161 19.37 -14.59 -5.17
C ASP A 161 18.51 -15.83 -4.91
N PHE A 162 18.22 -16.59 -5.97
CA PHE A 162 17.41 -17.79 -5.92
C PHE A 162 18.23 -18.91 -6.54
N GLU A 163 18.42 -20.02 -5.84
CA GLU A 163 19.01 -21.25 -6.39
C GLU A 163 18.02 -21.93 -7.36
N CYS A 164 17.76 -21.31 -8.51
CA CYS A 164 16.78 -21.76 -9.48
C CYS A 164 17.27 -21.43 -10.89
N PRO A 165 17.61 -22.41 -11.73
CA PRO A 165 18.16 -22.16 -13.06
C PRO A 165 17.32 -21.27 -14.00
N LEU A 166 16.03 -21.04 -13.69
CA LEU A 166 15.15 -20.14 -14.43
C LEU A 166 15.27 -18.66 -14.00
N ILE A 167 15.89 -18.39 -12.85
CA ILE A 167 16.05 -17.06 -12.25
C ILE A 167 17.54 -16.73 -12.04
N GLY A 168 18.28 -17.65 -11.41
CA GLY A 168 19.70 -17.54 -11.02
C GLY A 168 20.34 -18.92 -10.81
#